data_AF-A0A2M7CNJ5-F1
#
_entry.id   AF-A0A2M7CNJ5-F1
#
_cell.length_a   1.000
_cell.length_b   1.000
_cell.length_c   1.000
_cell.angle_alpha   90.00
_cell.angle_beta   90.00
_cell.angle_gamma   90.00
#
_symmetry.space_group_name_H-M   'P 1'
#
loop_
_entity.id
_entity.type
_entity.pdbx_description
1 polymer ?
#
loop_
_entity_poly.entity_id
_entity_poly.type
_entity_poly.pdbx_seq_one_letter_code
_entity_poly.pdbx_strand_id
1 'polypeptide(L)' 'MRTDFTERKGKLQEMDRSFDLKFWQAQPPKARFDAVWEIIVHAMKVKGRDVRQLRLQRSITHYGRLQMK' A
#
# COMPACT_ATOMS: atom_id res chain seq x y z
N MET A 1 -8.25 4.44 -28.63
CA MET A 1 -7.57 5.58 -28.00
C MET A 1 -7.99 5.60 -26.54
N ARG A 2 -7.08 5.43 -25.58
CA ARG A 2 -7.40 5.48 -24.14
C ARG A 2 -7.67 6.95 -23.79
N THR A 3 -8.91 7.29 -23.50
CA THR A 3 -9.41 8.68 -23.40
C THR A 3 -9.33 9.26 -21.98
N ASP A 4 -8.76 8.53 -21.04
CA ASP A 4 -8.85 8.77 -19.58
C ASP A 4 -7.50 9.04 -18.90
N PHE A 5 -6.48 9.49 -19.65
CA PHE A 5 -5.21 9.90 -19.07
C PHE A 5 -5.31 11.31 -18.48
N THR A 6 -5.20 11.41 -17.15
CA THR A 6 -5.15 12.68 -16.41
C THR A 6 -3.75 12.89 -15.85
N GLU A 7 -3.09 13.98 -16.23
CA GLU A 7 -1.76 14.35 -15.76
C GLU A 7 -1.83 15.74 -15.08
N ARG A 8 -1.23 15.88 -13.89
CA ARG A 8 -0.98 17.18 -13.26
C ARG A 8 0.53 17.35 -13.09
N LYS A 9 1.04 18.52 -13.50
CA LYS A 9 2.44 18.93 -13.30
C LYS A 9 2.48 20.05 -12.27
N GLY A 10 3.37 19.93 -11.29
CA GLY A 10 3.54 20.90 -10.21
C GLY A 10 4.59 20.43 -9.20
N LYS A 11 5.01 21.29 -8.28
CA LYS A 11 5.88 20.85 -7.18
C LYS A 11 5.07 20.00 -6.21
N LEU A 12 5.65 18.88 -5.78
CA LEU A 12 4.97 17.96 -4.87
C LEU A 12 4.52 18.63 -3.56
N GLN A 13 5.28 19.61 -3.04
CA GLN A 13 4.91 20.33 -1.83
C GLN A 13 3.72 21.28 -2.02
N GLU A 14 3.48 21.73 -3.24
CA GLU A 14 2.42 22.69 -3.60
C GLU A 14 1.13 21.97 -4.04
N MET A 15 1.15 20.63 -4.13
CA MET A 15 0.01 19.82 -4.55
C MET A 15 -0.85 19.37 -3.36
N ASP A 16 -2.17 19.50 -3.52
CA ASP A 16 -3.21 19.17 -2.54
C ASP A 16 -3.49 17.67 -2.39
N ARG A 17 -2.74 16.81 -3.09
CA ARG A 17 -2.90 15.33 -3.14
C ARG A 17 -4.29 14.82 -3.55
N SER A 18 -5.18 15.71 -4.02
CA SER A 18 -6.54 15.34 -4.43
C SER A 18 -6.53 14.41 -5.64
N PHE A 19 -5.54 14.55 -6.52
CA PHE A 19 -5.29 13.62 -7.61
C PHE A 19 -4.92 12.23 -7.09
N ASP A 20 -3.92 12.13 -6.21
CA ASP A 20 -3.45 10.86 -5.66
C ASP A 20 -4.58 10.11 -4.95
N LEU A 21 -5.37 10.82 -4.14
CA LEU A 21 -6.51 10.24 -3.44
C LEU A 21 -7.54 9.66 -4.42
N LYS A 22 -7.94 10.42 -5.45
CA LYS A 22 -8.90 9.94 -6.46
C LYS A 22 -8.34 8.75 -7.24
N PHE A 23 -7.08 8.84 -7.67
CA PHE A 23 -6.42 7.77 -8.41
C PHE A 23 -6.40 6.47 -7.61
N TRP A 24 -5.95 6.52 -6.35
CA TRP A 24 -5.86 5.34 -5.49
C TRP A 24 -7.23 4.80 -5.09
N GLN A 25 -8.23 5.66 -4.87
CA GLN A 25 -9.60 5.20 -4.56
C GLN A 25 -10.29 4.52 -5.75
N ALA A 26 -9.94 4.88 -6.97
CA ALA A 26 -10.45 4.23 -8.17
C ALA A 26 -9.88 2.81 -8.40
N GLN A 27 -8.77 2.45 -7.74
CA GLN A 27 -8.14 1.15 -7.91
C GLN A 27 -8.84 0.05 -7.10
N PRO A 28 -8.99 -1.17 -7.65
CA PRO A 28 -9.44 -2.32 -6.88
C PRO A 28 -8.53 -2.60 -5.67
N PRO A 29 -9.05 -3.19 -4.57
CA PRO A 29 -8.26 -3.50 -3.39
C PRO A 29 -6.97 -4.28 -3.68
N LYS A 30 -7.02 -5.26 -4.59
CA LYS A 30 -5.86 -6.04 -5.00
C LYS A 30 -4.76 -5.20 -5.65
N ALA A 31 -5.11 -4.31 -6.58
CA ALA A 31 -4.13 -3.47 -7.28
C ALA A 31 -3.42 -2.52 -6.31
N ARG A 32 -4.15 -1.97 -5.33
CA ARG A 32 -3.54 -1.17 -4.25
C ARG A 32 -2.56 -1.98 -3.43
N PHE A 33 -2.94 -3.19 -3.03
CA PHE A 33 -2.09 -4.06 -2.23
C PHE A 33 -0.81 -4.44 -2.97
N ASP A 34 -0.93 -4.86 -4.24
CA ASP A 34 0.20 -5.25 -5.07
C ASP A 34 1.20 -4.08 -5.22
N ALA A 35 0.72 -2.87 -5.52
CA ALA A 35 1.57 -1.68 -5.65
C ALA A 35 2.30 -1.32 -4.34
N VAL A 36 1.59 -1.36 -3.20
CA VAL A 36 2.21 -1.11 -1.89
C VAL A 36 3.26 -2.19 -1.57
N TRP A 37 3.00 -3.44 -1.92
CA TRP A 37 3.93 -4.53 -1.69
C TRP A 37 5.24 -4.35 -2.47
N GLU A 38 5.16 -3.94 -3.74
CA GLU A 38 6.33 -3.63 -4.55
C GLU A 38 7.18 -2.52 -3.93
N ILE A 39 6.55 -1.46 -3.41
CA ILE A 39 7.23 -0.36 -2.72
C ILE A 39 7.97 -0.85 -1.46
N ILE A 40 7.35 -1.72 -0.67
CA ILE A 40 7.95 -2.29 0.55
C ILE A 40 9.18 -3.14 0.19
N VAL A 41 9.05 -4.03 -0.79
CA VAL A 41 10.15 -4.88 -1.26
C VAL A 41 11.29 -4.02 -1.78
N HIS A 42 10.99 -2.99 -2.57
CA HIS A 42 11.99 -2.05 -3.07
C HIS A 42 12.71 -1.33 -1.92
N ALA A 43 11.98 -0.77 -0.96
CA ALA A 43 12.55 -0.07 0.19
C ALA A 43 13.48 -0.99 1.02
N MET A 44 13.14 -2.26 1.18
CA MET A 44 13.98 -3.24 1.89
C MET A 44 15.27 -3.53 1.14
N LYS A 45 15.20 -3.69 -0.19
CA LYS A 45 16.39 -3.84 -1.04
C LYS A 45 17.31 -2.64 -0.94
N VAL A 46 16.76 -1.42 -1.03
CA VAL A 46 17.53 -0.17 -0.89
C VAL A 46 18.20 -0.07 0.48
N LYS A 47 17.56 -0.58 1.54
CA LYS A 47 18.11 -0.64 2.90
C LYS A 47 19.08 -1.81 3.14
N GLY A 48 19.40 -2.61 2.11
CA GLY A 48 20.30 -3.76 2.22
C GLY A 48 19.76 -4.92 3.06
N ARG A 49 18.44 -4.99 3.26
CA ARG A 49 17.80 -6.04 4.07
C ARG A 49 17.33 -7.19 3.19
N ASP A 50 17.39 -8.40 3.74
CA ASP A 50 16.92 -9.60 3.04
C ASP A 50 15.39 -9.58 2.90
N VAL A 51 14.92 -9.46 1.64
CA VAL A 51 13.50 -9.45 1.30
C VAL A 51 12.78 -10.75 1.63
N ARG A 52 13.50 -11.88 1.80
CA ARG A 52 12.92 -13.17 2.22
C ARG A 52 12.38 -13.13 3.65
N GLN A 53 12.79 -12.14 4.44
CA GLN A 53 12.27 -11.89 5.78
C GLN A 53 10.90 -11.18 5.78
N LEU A 54 10.47 -10.64 4.63
CA LEU A 54 9.14 -10.06 4.46
C LEU A 54 8.09 -11.18 4.38
N ARG A 55 7.69 -11.71 5.53
CA ARG A 55 6.52 -12.58 5.64
C ARG A 55 5.36 -11.77 6.21
N LEU A 56 4.18 -11.92 5.60
CA LEU A 56 2.94 -11.50 6.23
C LEU A 56 2.88 -12.19 7.61
N GLN A 57 2.77 -11.42 8.69
CA GLN A 57 2.66 -12.00 10.02
C GLN A 57 1.33 -12.77 10.11
N ARG A 58 1.40 -14.11 9.99
CA ARG A 58 0.22 -15.00 9.92
C ARG A 58 -0.36 -15.35 11.29
N SER A 59 0.32 -14.98 12.38
CA SER A 59 -0.17 -15.19 13.73
C SER A 59 -1.15 -14.08 14.11
N ILE A 60 -2.43 -14.30 13.85
CA ILE A 60 -3.50 -13.55 14.52
C ILE A 60 -3.86 -14.37 15.75
N THR A 61 -3.35 -13.96 16.92
CA THR A 61 -3.81 -14.54 18.20
C THR A 61 -5.13 -13.87 18.56
N HIS A 62 -6.23 -14.63 18.52
CA HIS A 62 -7.54 -14.16 18.98
C HIS A 62 -7.64 -14.37 20.49
N TYR A 63 -7.75 -13.29 21.26
CA TYR A 63 -7.98 -13.36 22.71
C TYR A 63 -9.48 -13.20 22.99
N GLY A 64 -10.14 -14.29 23.40
CA GLY A 64 -11.53 -14.28 23.87
C GLY A 64 -11.60 -14.27 25.40
N ARG A 65 -12.65 -13.67 25.97
CA ARG A 65 -12.89 -13.67 27.43
C ARG A 65 -13.37 -15.06 27.87
N LEU A 66 -12.64 -15.70 28.79
CA LEU A 66 -13.09 -16.93 29.45
C LEU A 66 -14.22 -16.57 30.44
N GLN A 67 -15.45 -17.00 30.16
CA GLN A 67 -16.53 -16.97 31.15
C GLN A 67 -16.44 -18.29 31.94
N MET A 68 -16.00 -18.21 33.19
CA MET A 68 -16.11 -19.35 34.11
C MET A 68 -17.56 -19.43 34.63
N LYS A 69 -18.11 -20.64 34.66
CA LYS A 69 -19.42 -20.96 35.25
C LYS A 69 -19.32 -21.10 36.76
#